data_AF-A0A3S0G886-F1
#
_entry.id   AF-A0A3S0G886-F1
#
_cell.length_a   1.000
_cell.length_b   1.000
_cell.length_c   1.000
_cell.angle_alpha   90.00
_cell.angle_beta   90.00
_cell.angle_gamma   90.00
#
_symmetry.space_group_name_H-M   'P 1'
#
loop_
_entity.id
_entity.type
_entity.pdbx_description
1 polymer ?
#
loop_
_entity_poly.entity_id
_entity_poly.type
_entity_poly.pdbx_seq_one_letter_code
_entity_poly.pdbx_strand_id
1 'polypeptide(L)'
;MKMLGLHQGNNNMMTTKKVVCRSCDMFCNVLADVADGKLVRVHRDPDHPITPHALCNKGAAFGDTINHKDRLLYPLKNVGKRGHGEWERVSWDEAL
;
A
#
# COMPACT_ATOMS: atom_id res chain seq x y z
N MET A 1 34.73 -10.40 -11.95
CA MET A 1 33.61 -9.71 -11.26
C MET A 1 32.65 -10.78 -10.76
N LYS A 2 32.68 -11.09 -9.46
CA LYS A 2 31.89 -12.18 -8.85
C LYS A 2 30.42 -11.73 -8.81
N MET A 3 29.55 -12.38 -9.58
CA MET A 3 28.10 -12.17 -9.43
C MET A 3 27.70 -12.68 -8.05
N LEU A 4 27.30 -11.75 -7.18
CA LEU A 4 26.77 -12.06 -5.86
C LEU A 4 25.45 -12.81 -6.04
N GLY A 5 25.44 -14.05 -5.54
CA GLY A 5 24.32 -14.96 -5.61
C GLY A 5 23.06 -14.37 -4.99
N LEU A 6 21.98 -14.40 -5.77
CA LEU A 6 20.63 -14.21 -5.28
C LEU A 6 20.36 -15.29 -4.23
N HIS A 7 20.21 -14.88 -2.97
CA HIS A 7 19.64 -15.72 -1.94
C HIS A 7 18.22 -16.11 -2.37
N GLN A 8 18.05 -17.34 -2.86
CA GLN A 8 16.75 -17.99 -2.90
C GLN A 8 16.43 -18.44 -1.47
N GLY A 9 15.51 -17.73 -0.83
CA GLY A 9 15.15 -17.97 0.56
C GLY A 9 13.81 -17.35 0.94
N ASN A 10 12.74 -17.74 0.23
CA ASN A 10 11.39 -17.98 0.77
C ASN A 10 10.42 -18.22 -0.39
N ASN A 11 9.74 -19.36 -0.39
CA ASN A 11 8.64 -19.68 -1.31
C ASN A 11 7.38 -18.91 -0.93
N ASN A 12 7.44 -17.59 -1.01
CA ASN A 12 6.29 -16.74 -0.79
C ASN A 12 5.68 -16.39 -2.15
N MET A 13 4.43 -16.80 -2.38
CA MET A 13 3.77 -16.65 -3.68
C MET A 13 3.43 -15.18 -3.94
N MET A 14 4.35 -14.47 -4.58
CA MET A 14 4.16 -13.10 -5.01
C MET A 14 3.15 -13.03 -6.15
N THR A 15 2.13 -12.19 -6.00
CA THR A 15 1.12 -11.94 -7.04
C THR A 15 1.20 -10.51 -7.50
N THR A 16 1.28 -10.29 -8.81
CA THR A 16 1.18 -8.95 -9.41
C THR A 16 -0.27 -8.64 -9.77
N LYS A 17 -0.78 -7.48 -9.35
CA LYS A 17 -2.13 -7.00 -9.65
C LYS A 17 -2.09 -5.67 -10.37
N LYS A 18 -2.92 -5.51 -11.41
CA LYS A 18 -3.15 -4.21 -12.06
C LYS A 18 -4.19 -3.44 -11.23
N VAL A 19 -3.80 -2.27 -10.75
CA VAL A 19 -4.60 -1.45 -9.81
C VAL A 19 -4.51 0.03 -10.16
N VAL A 20 -5.40 0.81 -9.56
CA VAL A 20 -5.39 2.27 -9.67
C VAL A 20 -4.66 2.88 -8.47
N CYS A 21 -3.65 3.69 -8.74
CA CYS A 21 -2.93 4.43 -7.69
C CYS A 21 -3.82 5.54 -7.10
N ARG A 22 -3.90 5.62 -5.77
CA ARG A 22 -4.73 6.61 -5.05
C ARG A 22 -3.91 7.62 -4.22
N SER A 23 -2.61 7.75 -4.50
CA SER A 23 -1.75 8.72 -3.81
C SER A 23 -2.05 10.19 -4.16
N CYS A 24 -2.74 10.43 -5.27
CA CYS A 24 -3.20 11.76 -5.72
C CYS A 24 -4.41 11.59 -6.66
N ASP A 25 -4.88 12.71 -7.23
CA ASP A 25 -6.07 12.76 -8.08
C ASP A 25 -5.82 12.41 -9.56
N MET A 26 -4.63 11.90 -9.89
CA MET A 26 -4.31 11.46 -11.26
C MET A 26 -4.77 10.03 -11.58
N PHE A 27 -5.01 9.20 -10.56
CA PHE A 27 -5.51 7.83 -10.73
C PHE A 27 -4.72 6.95 -11.72
N CYS A 28 -3.38 7.06 -11.76
CA CYS A 28 -2.57 6.29 -12.71
C CYS A 28 -2.77 4.77 -12.52
N ASN A 29 -2.89 4.01 -13.62
CA ASN A 29 -2.82 2.54 -13.53
C ASN A 29 -1.37 2.12 -13.23
N VAL A 30 -1.23 1.21 -12.29
CA VAL A 30 0.07 0.68 -11.82
C VAL A 30 -0.03 -0.83 -11.63
N LEU A 31 1.12 -1.48 -11.59
CA LEU A 31 1.24 -2.87 -11.18
C LEU A 31 1.71 -2.92 -9.72
N ALA A 32 1.00 -3.70 -8.90
CA ALA A 32 1.28 -3.87 -7.49
C ALA A 32 1.67 -5.32 -7.21
N ASP A 33 2.91 -5.53 -6.75
CA ASP A 33 3.38 -6.83 -6.30
C ASP A 33 2.99 -7.03 -4.83
N VAL A 34 2.27 -8.11 -4.55
CA VAL A 34 1.75 -8.44 -3.23
C VAL A 34 2.30 -9.79 -2.78
N ALA A 35 2.83 -9.86 -1.56
CA ALA A 35 3.27 -11.09 -0.92
C ALA A 35 2.81 -11.08 0.55
N ASP A 36 2.34 -12.21 1.09
CA ASP A 36 1.73 -12.31 2.43
C ASP A 36 0.68 -11.23 2.74
N GLY A 37 -0.13 -10.87 1.75
CA GLY A 37 -1.15 -9.81 1.89
C GLY A 37 -0.59 -8.39 2.06
N LYS A 38 0.73 -8.19 1.93
CA LYS A 38 1.40 -6.88 1.99
C LYS A 38 1.81 -6.40 0.61
N LEU A 39 1.68 -5.10 0.37
CA LEU A 39 2.22 -4.47 -0.83
C LEU A 39 3.74 -4.40 -0.73
N VAL A 40 4.45 -5.12 -1.60
CA VAL A 40 5.92 -5.18 -1.61
C VAL A 40 6.50 -4.13 -2.55
N ARG A 41 5.85 -3.92 -3.69
CA ARG A 41 6.42 -3.11 -4.77
C ARG A 41 5.34 -2.52 -5.67
N VAL A 42 5.56 -1.30 -6.16
CA VAL A 42 4.69 -0.63 -7.14
C VAL A 42 5.50 -0.31 -8.40
N HIS A 43 4.97 -0.66 -9.57
CA HIS A 43 5.58 -0.42 -10.87
C HIS A 43 4.65 0.34 -11.78
N ARG A 44 5.25 1.04 -12.74
CA ARG A 44 4.51 1.51 -13.91
C ARG A 44 3.88 0.33 -14.64
N ASP A 45 2.71 0.59 -15.19
CA ASP A 45 2.06 -0.31 -16.14
C ASP A 45 2.56 0.05 -17.56
N PRO A 46 3.33 -0.83 -18.23
CA PRO A 46 3.84 -0.54 -19.57
C PRO A 46 2.72 -0.42 -20.61
N ASP A 47 1.53 -0.97 -20.33
CA ASP A 47 0.36 -0.88 -21.20
C ASP A 47 -0.49 0.37 -20.91
N HIS A 48 -0.04 1.25 -20.00
CA HIS A 48 -0.77 2.47 -19.68
C HIS A 48 -0.70 3.46 -20.85
N PRO A 49 -1.83 3.88 -21.46
CA PRO A 49 -1.82 4.65 -22.70
C PRO A 49 -1.18 6.04 -22.57
N ILE A 50 -1.33 6.69 -21.41
CA ILE A 50 -0.83 8.05 -21.16
C ILE A 50 0.62 8.06 -20.63
N THR A 51 1.01 7.08 -19.81
CA THR A 51 2.28 7.09 -19.07
C THR A 51 2.96 5.71 -19.02
N PRO A 52 3.26 5.09 -20.18
CA PRO A 52 3.80 3.73 -20.23
C PRO A 52 5.23 3.60 -19.66
N HIS A 53 5.91 4.74 -19.47
CA HIS A 53 7.30 4.80 -19.03
C HIS A 53 7.51 5.54 -17.70
N ALA A 54 6.43 5.97 -17.04
CA ALA A 54 6.54 6.82 -15.86
C ALA A 54 5.83 6.21 -14.63
N LEU A 55 6.47 6.40 -13.48
CA LEU A 55 5.90 6.24 -12.14
C LEU A 55 6.48 7.37 -11.29
N CYS A 56 5.63 8.15 -10.62
CA CYS A 56 6.12 9.19 -9.72
C CYS A 56 6.64 8.60 -8.41
N ASN A 57 7.47 9.37 -7.70
CA ASN A 57 8.02 8.99 -6.40
C ASN A 57 6.93 8.65 -5.36
N LYS A 58 5.80 9.37 -5.36
CA LYS A 58 4.66 9.11 -4.46
C LYS A 58 4.05 7.72 -4.69
N GLY A 59 3.87 7.34 -5.95
CA GLY A 59 3.34 6.03 -6.32
C GLY A 59 4.33 4.90 -5.98
N ALA A 60 5.61 5.11 -6.26
CA ALA A 60 6.67 4.16 -5.92
C ALA A 60 6.77 3.89 -4.40
N ALA A 61 6.57 4.92 -3.57
CA ALA A 61 6.62 4.84 -2.11
C ALA A 61 5.27 4.50 -1.45
N PHE A 62 4.20 4.24 -2.21
CA PHE A 62 2.85 4.08 -1.64
C PHE A 62 2.71 2.87 -0.70
N GLY A 63 3.61 1.89 -0.84
CA GLY A 63 3.75 0.77 0.10
C GLY A 63 3.98 1.23 1.55
N ASP A 64 4.71 2.32 1.77
CA ASP A 64 5.02 2.83 3.10
C ASP A 64 3.76 3.32 3.82
N THR A 65 2.80 3.88 3.09
CA THR A 65 1.51 4.31 3.65
C THR A 65 0.60 3.11 3.93
N ILE A 66 0.51 2.17 2.99
CA ILE A 66 -0.38 1.00 3.12
C ILE A 66 0.08 0.08 4.26
N ASN A 67 1.38 -0.09 4.44
CA ASN A 67 1.96 -0.96 5.44
C ASN A 67 2.40 -0.22 6.72
N HIS A 68 2.08 1.08 6.86
CA HIS A 68 2.53 1.87 7.99
C HIS A 68 2.06 1.27 9.32
N LYS A 69 2.95 1.23 10.32
CA LYS A 69 2.67 0.67 11.65
C LYS A 69 1.50 1.39 12.37
N ASP A 70 1.35 2.68 12.12
CA ASP A 70 0.34 3.53 12.75
C ASP A 70 -0.94 3.67 11.89
N ARG A 71 -1.09 2.84 10.85
CA ARG A 71 -2.27 2.88 9.98
C ARG A 71 -3.53 2.54 10.79
N LEU A 72 -4.61 3.29 10.57
CA LEU A 72 -5.92 3.00 11.15
C LEU A 72 -6.53 1.78 10.47
N LEU A 73 -6.65 0.68 11.23
CA LEU A 73 -7.18 -0.60 10.74
C LEU A 73 -8.56 -0.94 11.31
N TYR A 74 -9.00 -0.23 12.34
CA TYR A 74 -10.24 -0.51 13.06
C TYR A 74 -11.02 0.78 13.32
N PRO A 75 -12.35 0.70 13.44
CA PRO A 75 -13.15 1.81 13.94
C PRO A 75 -12.71 2.25 15.34
N LEU A 76 -12.63 3.55 15.55
CA LEU A 76 -12.26 4.17 16.81
C LEU A 76 -13.32 5.20 17.20
N LYS A 77 -13.79 5.15 18.44
CA LYS A 77 -14.74 6.10 19.01
C LYS A 77 -14.02 7.03 19.96
N ASN A 78 -14.28 8.32 19.82
CA ASN A 78 -13.70 9.32 20.72
C ASN A 78 -14.41 9.22 22.08
N VAL A 79 -13.64 8.96 23.13
CA VAL A 79 -14.19 8.82 24.50
C VAL A 79 -13.83 10.00 25.40
N GLY A 80 -13.27 11.06 24.81
CA GLY A 80 -12.69 12.19 25.51
C GLY A 80 -13.12 13.55 24.97
N LYS A 81 -12.31 14.58 25.28
CA LYS A 81 -12.45 15.88 24.63
C LYS A 81 -11.88 15.83 23.22
N ARG A 82 -12.58 16.39 22.24
CA ARG A 82 -12.11 16.47 20.84
C ARG A 82 -10.72 17.10 20.78
N GLY A 83 -9.78 16.40 20.12
CA GLY A 83 -8.38 16.83 20.00
C GLY A 83 -7.42 16.24 21.04
N HIS A 84 -7.91 15.53 22.06
CA HIS A 84 -7.05 14.94 23.11
C HIS A 84 -6.53 13.53 22.80
N GLY A 85 -6.97 12.91 21.69
CA GLY A 85 -6.45 11.61 21.26
C GLY A 85 -6.91 10.41 22.09
N GLU A 86 -7.99 10.54 22.84
CA GLU A 86 -8.57 9.47 23.66
C GLU A 86 -9.57 8.67 22.82
N TRP A 87 -9.19 7.43 22.48
CA TRP A 87 -9.93 6.57 21.56
C TRP A 87 -10.15 5.17 22.15
N GLU A 88 -11.36 4.65 22.02
CA GLU A 88 -11.66 3.23 22.24
C GLU A 88 -11.94 2.53 20.90
N ARG A 89 -11.52 1.27 20.77
CA ARG A 89 -11.86 0.45 19.60
C ARG A 89 -13.29 -0.06 19.75
N VAL A 90 -14.09 0.12 18.70
CA VAL A 90 -15.48 -0.37 18.62
C VAL A 90 -15.65 -1.31 17.44
N SER A 91 -16.79 -2.02 17.39
CA SER A 91 -17.15 -2.83 16.22
C SER A 91 -17.59 -1.95 15.05
N TRP A 92 -17.66 -2.52 13.85
CA TRP A 92 -18.24 -1.82 12.69
C TRP A 92 -19.74 -1.55 12.89
N ASP A 93 -20.48 -2.48 13.49
CA ASP A 93 -21.92 -2.31 13.77
C ASP A 93 -22.21 -1.18 14.77
N GLU A 94 -21.31 -0.90 15.72
CA GLU A 94 -21.44 0.25 16.62
C GLU A 94 -21.06 1.58 15.93
N ALA A 95 -20.14 1.54 14.96
CA ALA A 95 -19.60 2.74 14.32
C ALA A 95 -20.48 3.32 13.20
N LEU A 96 -21.35 2.50 12.61
CA LEU A 96 -22.28 2.86 11.52
C LEU A 96 -23.64 3.29 12.08
#